data_AF-A0A7W4HPW7-F1
#
_entry.id   AF-A0A7W4HPW7-F1
#
_cell.length_a   1.000
_cell.length_b   1.000
_cell.length_c   1.000
_cell.angle_alpha   90.00
_cell.angle_beta   90.00
_cell.angle_gamma   90.00
#
_symmetry.space_group_name_H-M   'P 1'
#
loop_
_entity.id
_entity.type
_entity.pdbx_description
1 polymer ?
#
loop_
_entity_poly.entity_id
_entity_poly.type
_entity_poly.pdbx_seq_one_letter_code
_entity_poly.pdbx_strand_id
1 'polypeptide(L)'
;MKNLKLGITALALTVATSVSAQTTENKWLIGVGAHGVNHAAINGEFGESVKNLRAAFTLNNYTITPPLSKLTVARNLNKFFVIDWQTSVGNVDNKRIRPNLSGVEGQIMDKEFFLMTGLGLQFKFNGLWNENSWFDPYVRVGANYLRHDYSNSERAYNKEGGFMKADHFAANGGLGINFWITKNFGIGVQQDYVVTPFEKTTISDFWQSSATLNFRFGNTDRDKDGIKDKDDACPDVFGLAQFNGCPDTDGDGVQDSEDNCPEVAGPIENQGCPWPDTDGDGVLDKDDECPEVAGPAENKGCPWKDTDNDGVLDKDDACPEVPGLPEYNGCPKPADVIALEATGALKGITFDFGKAVISKASYAKLDQAAEVIKSSNGGTFLITGHTDKKGSAAYNLKLSRERAAAVVKALEERGVADSQLKSTGVGSRDAVVPVTASNEEREADRKVVVEAINGAAWEALQKSDLPVVKKVAVKKPAKKVAGKKAVGKKK
;
A
#
# COMPACT_ATOMS: atom_id res chain seq x y z
N MET A 1 -51.74 25.32 19.90
CA MET A 1 -50.89 25.16 21.11
C MET A 1 -50.90 23.76 21.75
N LYS A 2 -51.66 22.76 21.26
CA LYS A 2 -51.59 21.37 21.78
C LYS A 2 -50.42 20.55 21.21
N ASN A 3 -49.98 20.85 19.98
CA ASN A 3 -48.98 20.04 19.27
C ASN A 3 -47.52 20.37 19.63
N LEU A 4 -47.26 21.55 20.22
CA LEU A 4 -45.91 21.94 20.65
C LEU A 4 -45.49 21.27 21.98
N LYS A 5 -46.47 20.97 22.84
CA LYS A 5 -46.24 20.31 24.13
C LYS A 5 -45.82 18.85 23.96
N LEU A 6 -46.44 18.12 23.03
CA LEU A 6 -46.10 16.72 22.72
C LEU A 6 -44.73 16.58 22.04
N GLY A 7 -44.36 17.53 21.17
CA GLY A 7 -43.08 17.48 20.44
C GLY A 7 -41.87 17.57 21.36
N ILE A 8 -41.91 18.42 22.38
CA ILE A 8 -40.79 18.61 23.33
C ILE A 8 -40.71 17.46 24.34
N THR A 9 -41.84 16.87 24.75
CA THR A 9 -41.82 15.69 25.65
C THR A 9 -41.35 14.43 24.94
N ALA A 10 -41.74 14.24 23.67
CA ALA A 10 -41.27 13.13 22.85
C ALA A 10 -39.75 13.24 22.59
N LEU A 11 -39.26 14.45 22.26
CA LEU A 11 -37.82 14.69 22.05
C LEU A 11 -37.00 14.47 23.33
N ALA A 12 -37.52 14.86 24.50
CA ALA A 12 -36.85 14.65 25.78
C ALA A 12 -36.81 13.17 26.22
N LEU A 13 -37.80 12.35 25.84
CA LEU A 13 -37.80 10.92 26.14
C LEU A 13 -36.93 10.09 25.17
N THR A 14 -36.84 10.48 23.89
CA THR A 14 -36.01 9.75 22.90
C THR A 14 -34.51 9.93 23.10
N VAL A 15 -34.07 11.00 23.79
CA VAL A 15 -32.64 11.22 24.10
C VAL A 15 -32.18 10.38 25.31
N ALA A 16 -33.10 9.76 26.06
CA ALA A 16 -32.78 9.07 27.31
C ALA A 16 -32.34 7.60 27.15
N THR A 17 -32.49 6.98 25.97
CA THR A 17 -32.40 5.51 25.84
C THR A 17 -31.08 4.94 25.34
N SER A 18 -30.02 5.74 25.14
CA SER A 18 -28.76 5.20 24.60
C SER A 18 -27.54 6.10 24.83
N VAL A 19 -27.07 6.31 26.07
CA VAL A 19 -25.77 7.00 26.23
C VAL A 19 -25.00 6.54 27.46
N SER A 20 -23.81 5.99 27.19
CA SER A 20 -22.74 5.70 28.14
C SER A 20 -22.27 6.94 28.89
N ALA A 21 -21.73 6.73 30.07
CA ALA A 21 -21.84 7.69 31.16
C ALA A 21 -20.55 8.52 31.32
N GLN A 22 -20.56 9.88 31.35
CA GLN A 22 -19.51 10.70 32.03
C GLN A 22 -19.88 12.19 32.35
N THR A 23 -18.98 12.91 33.02
CA THR A 23 -19.11 14.17 33.82
C THR A 23 -17.81 15.01 33.69
N THR A 24 -17.75 16.25 34.18
CA THR A 24 -16.71 17.31 33.93
C THR A 24 -16.48 17.70 32.46
N GLU A 25 -16.61 16.74 31.56
CA GLU A 25 -16.48 16.85 30.12
C GLU A 25 -17.76 17.44 29.49
N ASN A 26 -18.93 17.23 30.11
CA ASN A 26 -20.21 17.83 29.71
C ASN A 26 -20.31 19.30 30.17
N LYS A 27 -19.74 20.22 29.38
CA LYS A 27 -19.63 21.64 29.73
C LYS A 27 -20.95 22.39 29.77
N TRP A 28 -22.01 21.90 29.12
CA TRP A 28 -23.29 22.60 28.99
C TRP A 28 -24.42 21.91 29.74
N LEU A 29 -25.33 22.72 30.26
CA LEU A 29 -26.56 22.30 30.92
C LEU A 29 -27.74 23.12 30.41
N ILE A 30 -28.81 22.44 30.03
CA ILE A 30 -30.12 23.06 29.79
C ILE A 30 -31.09 22.56 30.86
N GLY A 31 -31.72 23.49 31.57
CA GLY A 31 -32.77 23.24 32.55
C GLY A 31 -34.10 23.80 32.07
N VAL A 32 -35.16 23.02 32.08
CA VAL A 32 -36.52 23.47 31.78
C VAL A 32 -37.44 23.10 32.93
N GLY A 33 -38.26 24.05 33.37
CA GLY A 33 -38.99 23.86 34.62
C GLY A 33 -40.11 24.83 34.88
N ALA A 34 -40.52 24.86 36.14
CA ALA A 34 -41.50 25.78 36.67
C ALA A 34 -40.84 26.74 37.68
N HIS A 35 -41.39 27.94 37.79
CA HIS A 35 -41.05 28.85 38.87
C HIS A 35 -42.30 29.23 39.68
N GLY A 36 -42.09 29.57 40.94
CA GLY A 36 -43.09 30.18 41.81
C GLY A 36 -42.50 31.40 42.50
N VAL A 37 -43.33 32.42 42.70
CA VAL A 37 -42.94 33.66 43.37
C VAL A 37 -43.73 33.86 44.64
N ASN A 38 -43.07 34.28 45.72
CA ASN A 38 -43.66 34.60 47.01
C ASN A 38 -43.20 35.98 47.49
N HIS A 39 -44.04 36.99 47.21
CA HIS A 39 -43.86 38.35 47.70
C HIS A 39 -44.20 38.49 49.20
N ALA A 40 -45.13 37.68 49.72
CA ALA A 40 -45.69 37.82 51.07
C ALA A 40 -44.74 37.43 52.21
N ALA A 41 -43.67 36.70 51.90
CA ALA A 41 -42.63 36.35 52.87
C ALA A 41 -41.63 37.50 53.15
N ILE A 42 -41.76 38.64 52.48
CA ILE A 42 -40.90 39.81 52.67
C ILE A 42 -41.59 40.79 53.63
N ASN A 43 -41.07 40.88 54.86
CA ASN A 43 -41.55 41.78 55.93
C ASN A 43 -40.37 42.60 56.48
N GLY A 44 -39.92 43.62 55.74
CA GLY A 44 -38.83 44.52 56.18
C GLY A 44 -37.50 44.26 55.49
N GLU A 45 -36.40 44.73 56.10
CA GLU A 45 -35.04 44.52 55.60
C GLU A 45 -34.65 43.03 55.61
N PHE A 46 -33.60 42.66 54.85
CA PHE A 46 -33.14 41.26 54.69
C PHE A 46 -33.05 40.49 56.02
N GLY A 47 -32.53 41.13 57.08
CA GLY A 47 -32.38 40.53 58.40
C GLY A 47 -33.70 40.13 59.09
N GLU A 48 -34.81 40.82 58.80
CA GLU A 48 -36.14 40.46 59.31
C GLU A 48 -36.81 39.38 58.46
N SER A 49 -36.57 39.38 57.15
CA SER A 49 -37.06 38.34 56.25
C SER A 49 -36.42 36.97 56.54
N VAL A 50 -35.14 36.92 56.92
CA VAL A 50 -34.46 35.68 57.36
C VAL A 50 -35.00 35.15 58.70
N LYS A 51 -35.43 36.03 59.61
CA LYS A 51 -36.05 35.61 60.90
C LYS A 51 -37.40 34.91 60.68
N ASN A 52 -38.09 35.20 59.58
CA ASN A 52 -39.36 34.58 59.21
C ASN A 52 -39.21 33.56 58.07
N LEU A 53 -38.15 32.74 58.10
CA LEU A 53 -37.88 31.72 57.09
C LEU A 53 -39.05 30.74 56.87
N ARG A 54 -39.89 30.52 57.90
CA ARG A 54 -41.12 29.72 57.78
C ARG A 54 -42.10 30.30 56.75
N ALA A 55 -42.21 31.61 56.65
CA ALA A 55 -43.08 32.27 55.66
C ALA A 55 -42.57 32.08 54.23
N ALA A 56 -41.25 31.98 54.04
CA ALA A 56 -40.62 31.69 52.74
C ALA A 56 -40.93 30.28 52.23
N PHE A 57 -41.24 29.31 53.10
CA PHE A 57 -41.63 27.94 52.72
C PHE A 57 -43.15 27.68 52.76
N THR A 58 -43.97 28.70 53.05
CA THR A 58 -45.43 28.56 53.10
C THR A 58 -46.01 28.52 51.69
N LEU A 59 -46.38 27.33 51.21
CA LEU A 59 -46.85 27.10 49.83
C LEU A 59 -48.05 27.96 49.42
N ASN A 60 -48.97 28.26 50.34
CA ASN A 60 -50.13 29.12 50.07
C ASN A 60 -49.75 30.55 49.69
N ASN A 61 -48.53 31.00 50.00
CA ASN A 61 -48.04 32.33 49.66
C ASN A 61 -47.42 32.39 48.27
N TYR A 62 -47.15 31.24 47.63
CA TYR A 62 -46.59 31.19 46.29
C TYR A 62 -47.66 31.40 45.21
N THR A 63 -47.22 32.00 44.12
CA THR A 63 -47.92 32.01 42.84
C THR A 63 -47.09 31.17 41.88
N ILE A 64 -47.54 29.94 41.66
CA ILE A 64 -46.85 28.94 40.85
C ILE A 64 -47.28 29.12 39.39
N THR A 65 -46.30 29.36 38.52
CA THR A 65 -46.51 29.42 37.08
C THR A 65 -46.36 27.99 36.51
N PRO A 66 -47.20 27.56 35.54
CA PRO A 66 -47.15 26.22 34.97
C PRO A 66 -45.76 25.75 34.49
N PRO A 67 -45.57 24.44 34.27
CA PRO A 67 -44.34 23.89 33.68
C PRO A 67 -43.98 24.56 32.34
N LEU A 68 -42.68 24.71 32.08
CA LEU A 68 -42.07 25.49 30.97
C LEU A 68 -42.06 27.01 31.19
N SER A 69 -42.21 27.46 32.43
CA SER A 69 -42.09 28.87 32.82
C SER A 69 -40.70 29.27 33.28
N LYS A 70 -39.75 28.33 33.35
CA LYS A 70 -38.33 28.60 33.63
C LYS A 70 -37.44 27.89 32.62
N LEU A 71 -36.47 28.62 32.08
CA LEU A 71 -35.37 28.12 31.25
C LEU A 71 -34.05 28.52 31.89
N THR A 72 -33.14 27.55 31.99
CA THR A 72 -31.77 27.72 32.46
C THR A 72 -30.85 27.22 31.37
N VAL A 73 -29.86 28.03 30.98
CA VAL A 73 -28.74 27.59 30.15
C VAL A 73 -27.48 27.88 30.94
N ALA A 74 -26.70 26.86 31.25
CA ALA A 74 -25.50 27.02 32.07
C ALA A 74 -24.30 26.36 31.41
N ARG A 75 -23.12 26.94 31.65
CA ARG A 75 -21.84 26.43 31.19
C ARG A 75 -20.86 26.32 32.37
N ASN A 76 -20.34 25.12 32.61
CA ASN A 76 -19.27 24.92 33.58
C ASN A 76 -17.99 25.59 33.05
N LEU A 77 -17.39 26.47 33.86
CA LEU A 77 -16.09 27.08 33.57
C LEU A 77 -14.94 26.21 34.08
N ASN A 78 -15.13 25.64 35.26
CA ASN A 78 -14.26 24.66 35.90
C ASN A 78 -15.07 23.85 36.93
N LYS A 79 -14.39 23.06 37.76
CA LYS A 79 -15.01 22.19 38.77
C LYS A 79 -15.84 22.90 39.85
N PHE A 80 -15.70 24.22 40.03
CA PHE A 80 -16.42 25.00 41.05
C PHE A 80 -17.35 26.04 40.45
N PHE A 81 -16.93 26.70 39.36
CA PHE A 81 -17.62 27.86 38.83
C PHE A 81 -18.42 27.55 37.58
N VAL A 82 -19.66 28.04 37.56
CA VAL A 82 -20.60 27.89 36.45
C VAL A 82 -21.17 29.26 36.12
N ILE A 83 -21.13 29.63 34.85
CA ILE A 83 -21.88 30.79 34.36
C ILE A 83 -23.23 30.31 33.87
N ASP A 84 -24.31 30.98 34.25
CA ASP A 84 -25.65 30.64 33.81
C ASP A 84 -26.42 31.85 33.29
N TRP A 85 -27.37 31.56 32.41
CA TRP A 85 -28.42 32.46 32.01
C TRP A 85 -29.75 31.81 32.39
N GLN A 86 -30.57 32.53 33.16
CA GLN A 86 -31.88 32.05 33.60
C GLN A 86 -32.96 33.02 33.15
N THR A 87 -34.06 32.46 32.66
CA THR A 87 -35.28 33.20 32.31
C THR A 87 -36.49 32.57 32.95
N SER A 88 -37.31 33.39 33.60
CA SER A 88 -38.61 33.03 34.17
C SER A 88 -39.69 33.89 33.56
N VAL A 89 -40.76 33.27 33.04
CA VAL A 89 -41.85 33.98 32.37
C VAL A 89 -43.21 33.43 32.80
N GLY A 90 -44.14 34.32 33.13
CA GLY A 90 -45.45 33.91 33.65
C GLY A 90 -46.39 35.06 33.96
N ASN A 91 -47.52 34.73 34.56
CA ASN A 91 -48.43 35.70 35.16
C ASN A 91 -48.40 35.50 36.68
N VAL A 92 -47.91 36.50 37.41
CA VAL A 92 -47.66 36.45 38.85
C VAL A 92 -48.48 37.53 39.54
N ASP A 93 -49.06 37.25 40.69
CA ASP A 93 -49.68 38.26 41.55
C ASP A 93 -48.77 38.62 42.74
N ASN A 94 -48.93 39.84 43.23
CA ASN A 94 -48.28 40.28 44.46
C ASN A 94 -49.29 40.29 45.62
N LYS A 95 -49.25 39.24 46.45
CA LYS A 95 -50.20 39.06 47.57
C LYS A 95 -50.09 40.13 48.67
N ARG A 96 -49.03 40.96 48.68
CA ARG A 96 -48.92 42.14 49.57
C ARG A 96 -49.77 43.32 49.12
N ILE A 97 -50.22 43.30 47.87
CA ILE A 97 -51.11 44.29 47.25
C ILE A 97 -52.51 43.67 47.13
N ARG A 98 -53.12 43.37 48.28
CA ARG A 98 -54.50 42.84 48.40
C ARG A 98 -55.33 43.61 49.45
N PRO A 99 -56.68 43.60 49.37
CA PRO A 99 -57.55 44.56 50.07
C PRO A 99 -57.60 44.42 51.60
N ASN A 100 -57.26 43.26 52.15
CA ASN A 100 -57.56 42.91 53.55
C ASN A 100 -56.48 43.31 54.57
N LEU A 101 -55.98 44.55 54.52
CA LEU A 101 -55.24 45.11 55.66
C LEU A 101 -55.60 46.57 56.02
N SER A 102 -56.55 47.21 55.31
CA SER A 102 -56.87 48.61 55.58
C SER A 102 -58.32 49.04 55.34
N GLY A 103 -59.26 48.12 55.06
CA GLY A 103 -60.69 48.46 55.00
C GLY A 103 -61.09 49.43 53.88
N VAL A 104 -60.28 49.55 52.82
CA VAL A 104 -60.59 50.35 51.63
C VAL A 104 -60.88 49.40 50.48
N GLU A 105 -62.08 49.52 49.91
CA GLU A 105 -62.52 48.81 48.72
C GLU A 105 -61.88 49.48 47.49
N GLY A 106 -60.83 48.86 46.93
CA GLY A 106 -60.07 49.43 45.82
C GLY A 106 -59.05 48.47 45.24
N GLN A 107 -59.20 48.20 43.94
CA GLN A 107 -58.42 47.43 42.96
C GLN A 107 -57.38 46.39 43.45
N ILE A 108 -57.66 45.14 43.07
CA ILE A 108 -56.79 43.97 43.21
C ILE A 108 -55.67 44.06 42.17
N MET A 109 -54.41 43.83 42.56
CA MET A 109 -53.40 43.44 41.56
C MET A 109 -53.72 42.01 41.14
N ASP A 110 -54.35 41.87 39.97
CA ASP A 110 -54.51 40.59 39.28
C ASP A 110 -53.14 40.05 38.85
N LYS A 111 -53.10 38.85 38.27
CA LYS A 111 -51.84 38.25 37.83
C LYS A 111 -51.27 39.00 36.63
N GLU A 112 -50.26 39.82 36.89
CA GLU A 112 -49.57 40.60 35.88
C GLU A 112 -48.45 39.82 35.19
N PHE A 113 -48.12 40.23 33.97
CA PHE A 113 -47.00 39.65 33.24
C PHE A 113 -45.71 39.81 34.05
N PHE A 114 -44.97 38.71 34.15
CA PHE A 114 -43.71 38.59 34.85
C PHE A 114 -42.69 38.05 33.89
N LEU A 115 -41.59 38.79 33.71
CA LEU A 115 -40.40 38.32 33.01
C LEU A 115 -39.19 38.67 33.86
N MET A 116 -38.42 37.66 34.25
CA MET A 116 -37.11 37.87 34.85
C MET A 116 -36.08 37.11 34.05
N THR A 117 -35.10 37.81 33.49
CA THR A 117 -34.03 37.21 32.70
C THR A 117 -32.69 37.82 33.07
N GLY A 118 -31.66 37.00 33.22
CA GLY A 118 -30.40 37.48 33.75
C GLY A 118 -29.28 36.47 33.73
N LEU A 119 -28.07 36.97 33.98
CA LEU A 119 -26.87 36.16 34.12
C LEU A 119 -26.63 35.87 35.60
N GLY A 120 -26.11 34.68 35.87
CA GLY A 120 -25.73 34.20 37.18
C GLY A 120 -24.35 33.59 37.20
N LEU A 121 -23.73 33.64 38.37
CA LEU A 121 -22.54 32.88 38.71
C LEU A 121 -22.91 31.90 39.82
N GLN A 122 -22.65 30.61 39.58
CA GLN A 122 -22.84 29.56 40.57
C GLN A 122 -21.49 29.07 41.08
N PHE A 123 -21.43 28.82 42.39
CA PHE A 123 -20.37 28.07 43.02
C PHE A 123 -20.92 26.73 43.48
N LYS A 124 -20.45 25.64 42.86
CA LYS A 124 -20.82 24.26 43.19
C LYS A 124 -19.90 23.71 44.26
N PHE A 125 -20.46 23.00 45.24
CA PHE A 125 -19.68 22.37 46.31
C PHE A 125 -19.27 20.93 45.97
N ASN A 126 -19.88 20.29 44.98
CA ASN A 126 -19.58 18.91 44.61
C ASN A 126 -18.11 18.69 44.22
N GLY A 127 -17.44 19.72 43.67
CA GLY A 127 -16.01 19.72 43.39
C GLY A 127 -15.11 19.54 44.63
N LEU A 128 -15.66 19.61 45.86
CA LEU A 128 -14.94 19.33 47.12
C LEU A 128 -14.87 17.84 47.46
N TRP A 129 -15.76 17.00 46.92
CA TRP A 129 -15.78 15.56 47.21
C TRP A 129 -15.75 14.72 45.94
N ASN A 130 -16.69 14.93 45.03
CA ASN A 130 -16.82 14.18 43.79
C ASN A 130 -17.66 14.99 42.80
N GLU A 131 -17.07 15.40 41.69
CA GLU A 131 -17.76 16.14 40.63
C GLU A 131 -18.89 15.33 39.98
N ASN A 132 -18.82 14.01 40.10
CA ASN A 132 -19.77 13.04 39.55
C ASN A 132 -20.83 12.63 40.58
N SER A 133 -20.86 13.29 41.74
CA SER A 133 -21.83 13.04 42.79
C SER A 133 -23.25 13.21 42.25
N TRP A 134 -24.13 12.29 42.65
CA TRP A 134 -25.57 12.39 42.42
C TRP A 134 -26.18 13.61 43.13
N PHE A 135 -25.52 14.10 44.19
CA PHE A 135 -25.87 15.29 44.95
C PHE A 135 -24.92 16.44 44.61
N ASP A 136 -25.46 17.50 44.00
CA ASP A 136 -24.73 18.68 43.49
C ASP A 136 -25.35 19.99 44.02
N PRO A 137 -25.03 20.36 45.28
CA PRO A 137 -25.46 21.62 45.86
C PRO A 137 -24.59 22.79 45.35
N TYR A 138 -25.22 23.95 45.23
CA TYR A 138 -24.57 25.18 44.78
C TYR A 138 -25.18 26.42 45.45
N VAL A 139 -24.38 27.48 45.53
CA VAL A 139 -24.87 28.85 45.74
C VAL A 139 -24.84 29.61 44.44
N ARG A 140 -25.76 30.55 44.27
CA ARG A 140 -25.88 31.38 43.07
C ARG A 140 -26.00 32.84 43.46
N VAL A 141 -25.32 33.70 42.70
CA VAL A 141 -25.58 35.14 42.66
C VAL A 141 -25.92 35.54 41.23
N GLY A 142 -26.85 36.47 41.04
CA GLY A 142 -27.26 36.88 39.70
C GLY A 142 -27.70 38.32 39.59
N ALA A 143 -27.59 38.83 38.36
CA ALA A 143 -28.02 40.15 37.93
C ALA A 143 -29.05 39.97 36.81
N ASN A 144 -30.24 40.53 37.00
CA ASN A 144 -31.40 40.25 36.19
C ASN A 144 -32.10 41.54 35.78
N TYR A 145 -32.69 41.50 34.60
CA TYR A 145 -33.76 42.40 34.20
C TYR A 145 -35.09 41.77 34.62
N LEU A 146 -35.88 42.53 35.39
CA LEU A 146 -37.18 42.15 35.90
C LEU A 146 -38.23 43.08 35.30
N ARG A 147 -39.20 42.52 34.60
CA ARG A 147 -40.41 43.23 34.18
C ARG A 147 -41.62 42.69 34.94
N HIS A 148 -42.22 43.54 35.76
CA HIS A 148 -43.47 43.29 36.45
C HIS A 148 -44.16 44.63 36.71
N ASP A 149 -45.39 44.81 36.25
CA ASP A 149 -46.09 46.08 36.36
C ASP A 149 -46.68 46.27 37.77
N TYR A 150 -46.41 47.43 38.37
CA TYR A 150 -46.94 47.83 39.68
C TYR A 150 -47.76 49.12 39.62
N SER A 151 -47.96 49.70 38.42
CA SER A 151 -48.48 51.05 38.23
C SER A 151 -49.91 51.27 38.71
N ASN A 152 -50.71 50.20 38.82
CA ASN A 152 -52.09 50.24 39.31
C ASN A 152 -52.21 50.10 40.84
N SER A 153 -51.10 50.22 41.59
CA SER A 153 -51.07 50.03 43.04
C SER A 153 -50.71 51.30 43.79
N GLU A 154 -51.62 51.76 44.66
CA GLU A 154 -51.38 52.84 45.63
C GLU A 154 -50.33 52.48 46.70
N ARG A 155 -49.80 51.25 46.71
CA ARG A 155 -48.74 50.80 47.64
C ARG A 155 -47.35 50.77 46.99
N ALA A 156 -47.27 51.00 45.68
CA ALA A 156 -46.03 50.89 44.91
C ALA A 156 -45.57 52.26 44.38
N TYR A 157 -44.98 53.07 45.26
CA TYR A 157 -44.38 54.36 44.90
C TYR A 157 -42.85 54.26 44.77
N ASN A 158 -42.32 54.97 43.77
CA ASN A 158 -40.90 55.11 43.51
C ASN A 158 -40.27 56.19 44.42
N LYS A 159 -38.95 56.40 44.26
CA LYS A 159 -38.16 57.33 45.10
C LYS A 159 -38.56 58.80 44.99
N GLU A 160 -39.30 59.16 43.95
CA GLU A 160 -39.69 60.52 43.55
C GLU A 160 -41.19 60.80 43.79
N GLY A 161 -41.91 59.85 44.39
CA GLY A 161 -43.35 59.97 44.68
C GLY A 161 -44.28 59.63 43.52
N GLY A 162 -43.74 59.12 42.39
CA GLY A 162 -44.52 58.56 41.29
C GLY A 162 -44.76 57.06 41.45
N PHE A 163 -45.63 56.47 40.64
CA PHE A 163 -45.81 55.01 40.62
C PHE A 163 -44.52 54.29 40.21
N MET A 164 -44.30 53.10 40.76
CA MET A 164 -43.23 52.21 40.31
C MET A 164 -43.45 51.82 38.85
N LYS A 165 -42.38 51.87 38.05
CA LYS A 165 -42.40 51.48 36.64
C LYS A 165 -42.49 49.96 36.54
N ALA A 166 -42.80 49.46 35.34
CA ALA A 166 -42.86 48.01 35.10
C ALA A 166 -41.47 47.35 34.99
N ASP A 167 -40.42 48.12 34.72
CA ASP A 167 -39.08 47.61 34.41
C ASP A 167 -38.10 47.93 35.53
N HIS A 168 -37.44 46.90 36.05
CA HIS A 168 -36.50 46.98 37.15
C HIS A 168 -35.22 46.21 36.85
N PHE A 169 -34.12 46.69 37.42
CA PHE A 169 -32.95 45.85 37.63
C PHE A 169 -33.10 45.11 38.96
N ALA A 170 -32.88 43.80 38.94
CA ALA A 170 -32.98 42.93 40.09
C ALA A 170 -31.68 42.16 40.32
N ALA A 171 -31.25 42.06 41.57
CA ALA A 171 -30.15 41.19 41.98
C ALA A 171 -30.72 40.03 42.79
N ASN A 172 -30.09 38.85 42.72
CA ASN A 172 -30.50 37.72 43.53
C ASN A 172 -29.33 36.98 44.15
N GLY A 173 -29.56 36.48 45.37
CA GLY A 173 -28.72 35.50 46.05
C GLY A 173 -29.55 34.26 46.34
N GLY A 174 -29.03 33.10 45.98
CA GLY A 174 -29.78 31.87 46.05
C GLY A 174 -28.94 30.66 46.38
N LEU A 175 -29.64 29.59 46.73
CA LEU A 175 -29.10 28.26 46.95
C LEU A 175 -29.89 27.27 46.10
N GLY A 176 -29.20 26.29 45.55
CA GLY A 176 -29.84 25.25 44.76
C GLY A 176 -29.15 23.91 44.95
N ILE A 177 -29.89 22.86 44.59
CA ILE A 177 -29.44 21.49 44.65
C ILE A 177 -29.88 20.81 43.36
N ASN A 178 -28.94 20.21 42.66
CA ASN A 178 -29.23 19.29 41.56
C ASN A 178 -29.08 17.84 42.06
N PHE A 179 -30.09 17.03 41.79
CA PHE A 179 -30.09 15.58 41.98
C PHE A 179 -29.92 14.91 40.62
N TRP A 180 -28.76 14.30 40.38
CA TRP A 180 -28.45 13.59 39.14
C TRP A 180 -28.93 12.15 39.25
N ILE A 181 -29.94 11.81 38.45
CA ILE A 181 -30.50 10.46 38.36
C ILE A 181 -29.64 9.64 37.39
N THR A 182 -29.20 10.27 36.30
CA THR A 182 -28.17 9.76 35.39
C THR A 182 -27.07 10.80 35.25
N LYS A 183 -25.99 10.49 34.53
CA LYS A 183 -24.89 11.46 34.32
C LYS A 183 -25.30 12.66 33.45
N ASN A 184 -26.35 12.50 32.64
CA ASN A 184 -26.85 13.53 31.71
C ASN A 184 -28.23 14.07 32.11
N PHE A 185 -28.96 13.40 33.00
CA PHE A 185 -30.31 13.79 33.43
C PHE A 185 -30.40 13.97 34.94
N GLY A 186 -30.96 15.09 35.37
CA GLY A 186 -31.18 15.39 36.78
C GLY A 186 -32.36 16.30 37.03
N ILE A 187 -32.68 16.48 38.31
CA ILE A 187 -33.73 17.37 38.78
C ILE A 187 -33.07 18.45 39.63
N GLY A 188 -33.33 19.72 39.30
CA GLY A 188 -32.86 20.87 40.04
C GLY A 188 -33.96 21.46 40.91
N VAL A 189 -33.62 21.84 42.13
CA VAL A 189 -34.45 22.70 42.98
C VAL A 189 -33.61 23.91 43.37
N GLN A 190 -34.14 25.12 43.20
CA GLN A 190 -33.44 26.37 43.49
C GLN A 190 -34.36 27.33 44.24
N GLN A 191 -33.82 27.99 45.26
CA GLN A 191 -34.46 29.04 46.03
C GLN A 191 -33.62 30.32 45.93
N ASP A 192 -34.22 31.40 45.46
CA ASP A 192 -33.58 32.71 45.33
C ASP A 192 -34.30 33.75 46.18
N TYR A 193 -33.52 34.61 46.83
CA TYR A 193 -33.97 35.88 47.35
C TYR A 193 -33.68 36.96 46.32
N VAL A 194 -34.73 37.57 45.76
CA VAL A 194 -34.64 38.57 44.70
C VAL A 194 -34.92 39.95 45.29
N VAL A 195 -34.01 40.89 45.02
CA VAL A 195 -34.12 42.29 45.43
C VAL A 195 -34.05 43.23 44.24
N THR A 196 -34.75 44.36 44.33
CA THR A 196 -34.61 45.48 43.39
C THR A 196 -33.81 46.61 44.04
N PRO A 197 -32.45 46.59 43.98
CA PRO A 197 -31.60 47.41 44.83
C PRO A 197 -31.70 48.91 44.57
N PHE A 198 -32.27 49.32 43.43
CA PHE A 198 -32.43 50.72 43.06
C PHE A 198 -33.79 51.30 43.47
N GLU A 199 -34.71 50.48 43.99
CA GLU A 199 -36.01 50.92 44.51
C GLU A 199 -35.92 51.26 46.01
N LYS A 200 -36.81 52.13 46.53
CA LYS A 200 -36.87 52.48 47.97
C LYS A 200 -37.77 51.54 48.77
N THR A 201 -38.67 50.83 48.09
CA THR A 201 -39.65 49.94 48.72
C THR A 201 -39.24 48.50 48.51
N THR A 202 -39.67 47.61 49.40
CA THR A 202 -39.45 46.17 49.27
C THR A 202 -40.61 45.48 48.58
N ILE A 203 -41.57 46.21 48.00
CA ILE A 203 -42.81 45.63 47.43
C ILE A 203 -42.51 44.71 46.25
N SER A 204 -41.42 45.00 45.52
CA SER A 204 -40.88 44.27 44.38
C SER A 204 -39.85 43.21 44.73
N ASP A 205 -39.48 43.11 46.02
CA ASP A 205 -38.62 42.04 46.51
C ASP A 205 -39.48 40.77 46.73
N PHE A 206 -38.91 39.60 46.44
CA PHE A 206 -39.61 38.33 46.59
C PHE A 206 -38.68 37.15 46.75
N TRP A 207 -39.25 36.06 47.26
CA TRP A 207 -38.65 34.73 47.16
C TRP A 207 -39.08 34.06 45.86
N GLN A 208 -38.12 33.54 45.09
CA GLN A 208 -38.39 32.71 43.92
C GLN A 208 -37.99 31.26 44.21
N SER A 209 -38.94 30.34 44.06
CA SER A 209 -38.66 28.90 44.06
C SER A 209 -38.74 28.37 42.65
N SER A 210 -37.92 27.38 42.33
CA SER A 210 -38.03 26.69 41.04
C SER A 210 -37.67 25.22 41.12
N ALA A 211 -38.28 24.45 40.23
CA ALA A 211 -37.98 23.05 40.00
C ALA A 211 -37.74 22.84 38.49
N THR A 212 -36.60 22.27 38.13
CA THR A 212 -36.16 22.09 36.74
C THR A 212 -35.80 20.65 36.43
N LEU A 213 -36.10 20.21 35.21
CA LEU A 213 -35.49 19.04 34.60
C LEU A 213 -34.23 19.50 33.88
N ASN A 214 -33.09 18.95 34.29
CA ASN A 214 -31.76 19.36 33.83
C ASN A 214 -31.17 18.29 32.91
N PHE A 215 -30.61 18.75 31.80
CA PHE A 215 -29.92 17.94 30.81
C PHE A 215 -28.48 18.45 30.65
N ARG A 216 -27.47 17.59 30.86
CA ARG A 216 -26.04 17.88 30.66
C ARG A 216 -25.56 17.30 29.33
N PHE A 217 -24.73 18.04 28.60
CA PHE A 217 -24.13 17.61 27.32
C PHE A 217 -22.77 18.28 27.09
N GLY A 218 -21.95 17.70 26.20
CA GLY A 218 -20.60 18.20 25.86
C GLY A 218 -19.52 17.14 25.61
N ASN A 219 -19.79 15.85 25.81
CA ASN A 219 -18.89 14.76 25.37
C ASN A 219 -19.24 14.34 23.95
N THR A 220 -18.33 14.60 23.02
CA THR A 220 -18.47 14.14 21.64
C THR A 220 -17.47 13.00 21.39
N ASP A 221 -18.01 11.93 20.84
CA ASP A 221 -17.33 10.80 20.20
C ASP A 221 -18.10 10.69 18.87
N ARG A 222 -17.55 11.36 17.85
CA ARG A 222 -18.25 11.69 16.60
C ARG A 222 -18.47 10.46 15.72
N ASP A 223 -17.47 9.60 15.61
CA ASP A 223 -17.49 8.38 14.81
C ASP A 223 -17.88 7.13 15.59
N LYS A 224 -17.96 7.21 16.92
CA LYS A 224 -18.44 6.15 17.82
C LYS A 224 -17.50 4.95 17.87
N ASP A 225 -16.21 5.19 17.73
CA ASP A 225 -15.17 4.17 17.90
C ASP A 225 -14.88 3.84 19.38
N GLY A 226 -15.44 4.62 20.31
CA GLY A 226 -15.28 4.48 21.75
C GLY A 226 -14.10 5.26 22.31
N ILE A 227 -13.39 6.00 21.47
CA ILE A 227 -12.38 7.00 21.80
C ILE A 227 -13.06 8.37 21.73
N LYS A 228 -12.64 9.29 22.59
CA LYS A 228 -13.25 10.63 22.62
C LYS A 228 -12.56 11.49 21.59
N ASP A 229 -13.27 12.39 20.92
CA ASP A 229 -12.71 13.34 19.93
C ASP A 229 -11.42 14.07 20.37
N LYS A 230 -11.23 14.27 21.68
CA LYS A 230 -10.03 14.93 22.26
C LYS A 230 -8.82 14.01 22.40
N ASP A 231 -9.06 12.72 22.47
CA ASP A 231 -8.10 11.63 22.69
C ASP A 231 -7.97 10.76 21.41
N ASP A 232 -8.70 11.13 20.35
CA ASP A 232 -8.80 10.47 19.06
C ASP A 232 -8.00 11.23 17.99
N ALA A 233 -7.15 10.51 17.26
CA ALA A 233 -6.33 11.04 16.17
C ALA A 233 -7.12 11.19 14.85
N CYS A 234 -8.21 10.45 14.66
CA CYS A 234 -9.07 10.48 13.50
C CYS A 234 -10.57 10.66 13.86
N PRO A 235 -10.98 11.76 14.51
CA PRO A 235 -12.30 11.93 15.16
C PRO A 235 -13.56 11.91 14.28
N ASP A 236 -13.41 11.69 12.98
CA ASP A 236 -14.51 11.68 12.02
C ASP A 236 -14.62 10.33 11.31
N VAL A 237 -13.74 9.37 11.62
CA VAL A 237 -13.64 8.07 10.95
C VAL A 237 -13.39 7.02 12.01
N PHE A 238 -14.28 6.04 12.08
CA PHE A 238 -14.16 4.94 13.04
C PHE A 238 -12.79 4.27 12.90
N GLY A 239 -12.06 4.16 14.01
CA GLY A 239 -10.78 3.48 14.00
C GLY A 239 -10.52 2.59 15.21
N LEU A 240 -9.30 2.05 15.24
CA LEU A 240 -8.89 1.07 16.23
C LEU A 240 -8.15 1.77 17.37
N ALA A 241 -8.38 1.28 18.60
CA ALA A 241 -7.68 1.78 19.78
C ALA A 241 -6.15 1.64 19.69
N GLN A 242 -5.64 0.66 18.93
CA GLN A 242 -4.20 0.48 18.71
C GLN A 242 -3.57 1.63 17.89
N PHE A 243 -4.39 2.34 17.10
CA PHE A 243 -3.99 3.48 16.27
C PHE A 243 -4.61 4.79 16.77
N ASN A 244 -4.94 4.87 18.06
CA ASN A 244 -5.57 6.04 18.68
C ASN A 244 -6.82 6.56 17.91
N GLY A 245 -7.63 5.65 17.38
CA GLY A 245 -8.89 5.99 16.70
C GLY A 245 -8.77 6.16 15.20
N CYS A 246 -7.61 5.86 14.62
CA CYS A 246 -7.44 5.80 13.17
C CYS A 246 -7.75 4.42 12.58
N PRO A 247 -8.27 4.38 11.34
CA PRO A 247 -8.60 3.14 10.64
C PRO A 247 -7.35 2.40 10.13
N ASP A 248 -7.54 1.10 9.94
CA ASP A 248 -6.67 0.13 9.27
C ASP A 248 -7.62 -0.77 8.49
N THR A 249 -7.82 -0.43 7.22
CA THR A 249 -8.93 -0.89 6.40
C THR A 249 -8.74 -2.34 5.94
N ASP A 250 -7.51 -2.76 5.66
CA ASP A 250 -7.20 -4.14 5.25
C ASP A 250 -6.67 -5.04 6.38
N GLY A 251 -6.33 -4.45 7.54
CA GLY A 251 -5.96 -5.16 8.75
C GLY A 251 -4.53 -5.70 8.74
N ASP A 252 -3.63 -5.12 7.95
CA ASP A 252 -2.24 -5.56 7.83
C ASP A 252 -1.32 -5.07 8.96
N GLY A 253 -1.83 -4.16 9.80
CA GLY A 253 -1.12 -3.57 10.94
C GLY A 253 -0.46 -2.23 10.66
N VAL A 254 -0.65 -1.65 9.47
CA VAL A 254 -0.29 -0.27 9.10
C VAL A 254 -1.57 0.56 9.07
N GLN A 255 -1.59 1.72 9.72
CA GLN A 255 -2.76 2.61 9.67
C GLN A 255 -2.93 3.22 8.27
N ASP A 256 -4.17 3.45 7.82
CA ASP A 256 -4.47 3.91 6.45
C ASP A 256 -3.70 5.17 6.02
N SER A 257 -3.35 6.05 6.97
CA SER A 257 -2.59 7.27 6.68
C SER A 257 -1.09 7.04 6.44
N GLU A 258 -0.57 5.89 6.84
CA GLU A 258 0.82 5.45 6.67
C GLU A 258 0.96 4.27 5.70
N ASP A 259 -0.18 3.74 5.23
CA ASP A 259 -0.27 2.67 4.26
C ASP A 259 -0.32 3.23 2.83
N ASN A 260 0.57 2.74 1.96
CA ASN A 260 0.59 3.09 0.55
C ASN A 260 -0.50 2.34 -0.25
N CYS A 261 -1.02 1.25 0.29
CA CYS A 261 -2.05 0.39 -0.29
C CYS A 261 -3.20 0.11 0.71
N PRO A 262 -3.94 1.11 1.23
CA PRO A 262 -4.91 0.94 2.34
C PRO A 262 -6.05 -0.08 2.16
N GLU A 263 -6.23 -0.61 0.94
CA GLU A 263 -7.28 -1.60 0.63
C GLU A 263 -6.72 -3.00 0.38
N VAL A 264 -5.39 -3.19 0.43
CA VAL A 264 -4.70 -4.42 0.01
C VAL A 264 -3.56 -4.73 0.96
N ALA A 265 -3.81 -5.67 1.87
CA ALA A 265 -2.87 -6.03 2.92
C ALA A 265 -1.46 -6.34 2.40
N GLY A 266 -0.46 -5.73 3.05
CA GLY A 266 0.94 -5.92 2.75
C GLY A 266 1.84 -5.98 3.99
N PRO A 267 3.12 -6.29 3.81
CA PRO A 267 4.09 -6.25 4.89
C PRO A 267 4.41 -4.81 5.31
N ILE A 268 4.64 -4.61 6.61
CA ILE A 268 5.10 -3.34 7.19
C ILE A 268 6.41 -2.88 6.51
N GLU A 269 7.29 -3.82 6.14
CA GLU A 269 8.54 -3.53 5.44
C GLU A 269 8.34 -2.83 4.07
N ASN A 270 7.16 -2.96 3.47
CA ASN A 270 6.79 -2.31 2.21
C ASN A 270 5.63 -1.31 2.38
N GLN A 271 5.49 -0.71 3.57
CA GLN A 271 4.50 0.34 3.86
C GLN A 271 3.07 -0.12 3.50
N GLY A 272 2.71 -1.34 3.88
CA GLY A 272 1.39 -1.93 3.68
C GLY A 272 1.08 -2.38 2.26
N CYS A 273 2.01 -2.26 1.31
CA CYS A 273 1.80 -2.78 -0.04
C CYS A 273 2.36 -4.21 -0.22
N PRO A 274 1.64 -5.14 -0.88
CA PRO A 274 2.22 -6.39 -1.32
C PRO A 274 3.34 -6.13 -2.34
N TRP A 275 4.34 -7.02 -2.37
CA TRP A 275 5.35 -6.99 -3.42
C TRP A 275 4.76 -7.51 -4.73
N PRO A 276 4.96 -6.82 -5.86
CA PRO A 276 4.55 -7.32 -7.16
C PRO A 276 5.39 -8.54 -7.59
N ASP A 277 4.84 -9.29 -8.53
CA ASP A 277 5.46 -10.33 -9.33
C ASP A 277 5.12 -9.98 -10.79
N THR A 278 5.98 -9.19 -11.42
CA THR A 278 5.69 -8.46 -12.67
C THR A 278 5.61 -9.39 -13.88
N ASP A 279 6.42 -10.45 -13.92
CA ASP A 279 6.43 -11.43 -15.00
C ASP A 279 5.70 -12.75 -14.68
N GLY A 280 5.28 -12.95 -13.43
CA GLY A 280 4.42 -14.04 -12.99
C GLY A 280 5.15 -15.37 -12.88
N ASP A 281 6.46 -15.37 -12.63
CA ASP A 281 7.28 -16.58 -12.53
C ASP A 281 7.26 -17.22 -11.12
N GLY A 282 6.68 -16.53 -10.14
CA GLY A 282 6.56 -16.97 -8.75
C GLY A 282 7.70 -16.48 -7.84
N VAL A 283 8.65 -15.71 -8.35
CA VAL A 283 9.66 -14.96 -7.61
C VAL A 283 9.20 -13.51 -7.53
N LEU A 284 9.05 -12.96 -6.33
CA LEU A 284 8.63 -11.57 -6.16
C LEU A 284 9.71 -10.62 -6.70
N ASP A 285 9.31 -9.47 -7.25
CA ASP A 285 10.22 -8.46 -7.84
C ASP A 285 11.36 -8.05 -6.88
N LYS A 286 11.14 -8.14 -5.55
CA LYS A 286 12.17 -7.84 -4.54
C LYS A 286 13.30 -8.87 -4.47
N ASP A 287 13.01 -10.10 -4.86
CA ASP A 287 13.90 -11.27 -4.82
C ASP A 287 14.30 -11.74 -6.24
N ASP A 288 13.77 -11.09 -7.28
CA ASP A 288 14.01 -11.37 -8.69
C ASP A 288 15.14 -10.48 -9.27
N GLU A 289 16.15 -11.10 -9.88
CA GLU A 289 17.23 -10.39 -10.59
C GLU A 289 16.81 -9.92 -12.00
N CYS A 290 15.72 -10.47 -12.54
CA CYS A 290 15.15 -10.20 -13.86
C CYS A 290 13.63 -9.95 -13.85
N PRO A 291 13.09 -8.93 -13.13
CA PRO A 291 11.64 -8.76 -12.87
C PRO A 291 10.70 -8.62 -14.08
N GLU A 292 11.24 -8.51 -15.30
CA GLU A 292 10.44 -8.37 -16.52
C GLU A 292 10.49 -9.63 -17.41
N VAL A 293 11.25 -10.65 -17.02
CA VAL A 293 11.53 -11.83 -17.84
C VAL A 293 11.52 -13.09 -16.99
N ALA A 294 10.41 -13.82 -17.09
CA ALA A 294 10.17 -15.01 -16.30
C ALA A 294 11.33 -16.02 -16.33
N GLY A 295 11.70 -16.50 -15.15
CA GLY A 295 12.71 -17.51 -14.96
C GLY A 295 12.45 -18.43 -13.75
N PRO A 296 13.32 -19.42 -13.55
CA PRO A 296 13.21 -20.30 -12.39
C PRO A 296 13.72 -19.64 -11.11
N ALA A 297 13.10 -19.96 -9.98
CA ALA A 297 13.56 -19.54 -8.66
C ALA A 297 15.01 -19.98 -8.35
N GLU A 298 15.46 -21.11 -8.91
CA GLU A 298 16.85 -21.58 -8.79
C GLU A 298 17.88 -20.60 -9.39
N ASN A 299 17.46 -19.76 -10.34
CA ASN A 299 18.28 -18.73 -10.96
C ASN A 299 17.77 -17.32 -10.63
N LYS A 300 17.11 -17.15 -9.48
CA LYS A 300 16.62 -15.86 -8.97
C LYS A 300 15.74 -15.12 -9.99
N GLY A 301 14.78 -15.83 -10.57
CA GLY A 301 13.83 -15.30 -11.55
C GLY A 301 14.41 -15.02 -12.94
N CYS A 302 15.72 -15.23 -13.15
CA CYS A 302 16.30 -15.06 -14.47
C CYS A 302 16.27 -16.34 -15.32
N PRO A 303 15.95 -16.28 -16.62
CA PRO A 303 16.11 -17.42 -17.51
C PRO A 303 17.58 -17.85 -17.62
N TRP A 304 17.81 -19.16 -17.77
CA TRP A 304 19.14 -19.68 -18.06
C TRP A 304 19.60 -19.24 -19.45
N LYS A 305 20.87 -18.84 -19.56
CA LYS A 305 21.46 -18.47 -20.84
C LYS A 305 21.80 -19.71 -21.67
N ASP A 306 21.75 -19.53 -22.98
CA ASP A 306 22.23 -20.43 -24.02
C ASP A 306 23.03 -19.53 -24.97
N THR A 307 24.34 -19.43 -24.70
CA THR A 307 25.22 -18.42 -25.29
C THR A 307 25.48 -18.69 -26.76
N ASP A 308 25.55 -19.95 -27.17
CA ASP A 308 25.83 -20.35 -28.55
C ASP A 308 24.59 -20.80 -29.34
N ASN A 309 23.43 -20.88 -28.68
CA ASN A 309 22.12 -21.20 -29.23
C ASN A 309 22.04 -22.62 -29.81
N ASP A 310 22.74 -23.58 -29.23
CA ASP A 310 22.72 -24.99 -29.65
C ASP A 310 21.57 -25.81 -29.01
N GLY A 311 20.82 -25.20 -28.08
CA GLY A 311 19.70 -25.80 -27.37
C GLY A 311 20.08 -26.52 -26.07
N VAL A 312 21.36 -26.49 -25.68
CA VAL A 312 21.86 -26.90 -24.37
C VAL A 312 22.17 -25.64 -23.57
N LEU A 313 21.53 -25.48 -22.42
CA LEU A 313 21.74 -24.30 -21.57
C LEU A 313 23.19 -24.27 -21.07
N ASP A 314 23.77 -23.07 -20.89
CA ASP A 314 25.16 -22.86 -20.44
C ASP A 314 25.51 -23.65 -19.15
N LYS A 315 24.51 -23.92 -18.29
CA LYS A 315 24.67 -24.70 -17.06
C LYS A 315 24.89 -26.21 -17.28
N ASP A 316 24.39 -26.73 -18.40
CA ASP A 316 24.45 -28.12 -18.81
C ASP A 316 25.37 -28.32 -20.03
N ASP A 317 25.92 -27.24 -20.58
CA ASP A 317 26.81 -27.22 -21.74
C ASP A 317 28.28 -27.29 -21.30
N ALA A 318 29.00 -28.28 -21.82
CA ALA A 318 30.44 -28.44 -21.61
C ALA A 318 31.29 -27.51 -22.49
N CYS A 319 30.70 -26.92 -23.54
CA CYS A 319 31.31 -26.00 -24.50
C CYS A 319 30.44 -24.73 -24.75
N PRO A 320 30.13 -23.89 -23.73
CA PRO A 320 29.12 -22.80 -23.82
C PRO A 320 29.28 -21.72 -24.90
N GLU A 321 30.40 -21.70 -25.63
CA GLU A 321 30.68 -20.69 -26.67
C GLU A 321 30.74 -21.32 -28.08
N VAL A 322 30.54 -22.63 -28.20
CA VAL A 322 30.79 -23.37 -29.46
C VAL A 322 29.66 -24.37 -29.70
N PRO A 323 28.77 -24.10 -30.69
CA PRO A 323 27.58 -24.91 -30.89
C PRO A 323 27.89 -26.39 -31.06
N GLY A 324 27.19 -27.23 -30.30
CA GLY A 324 27.32 -28.67 -30.32
C GLY A 324 25.99 -29.40 -30.48
N LEU A 325 26.03 -30.68 -30.12
CA LEU A 325 24.83 -31.52 -30.10
C LEU A 325 24.56 -31.93 -28.65
N PRO A 326 23.29 -32.07 -28.24
CA PRO A 326 22.94 -32.57 -26.92
C PRO A 326 23.54 -33.95 -26.60
N GLU A 327 23.76 -34.80 -27.61
CA GLU A 327 24.43 -36.11 -27.45
C GLU A 327 25.88 -35.99 -26.94
N TYR A 328 26.51 -34.83 -27.15
CA TYR A 328 27.87 -34.52 -26.72
C TYR A 328 27.92 -33.40 -25.66
N ASN A 329 26.84 -33.22 -24.88
CA ASN A 329 26.71 -32.18 -23.84
C ASN A 329 27.05 -30.78 -24.36
N GLY A 330 26.48 -30.39 -25.50
CA GLY A 330 26.69 -29.07 -26.11
C GLY A 330 28.06 -28.88 -26.77
N CYS A 331 28.91 -29.91 -26.81
CA CYS A 331 30.17 -29.84 -27.54
C CYS A 331 30.05 -30.31 -29.01
N PRO A 332 30.93 -29.81 -29.90
CA PRO A 332 31.05 -30.33 -31.26
C PRO A 332 31.37 -31.83 -31.28
N LYS A 333 30.85 -32.50 -32.32
CA LYS A 333 31.09 -33.93 -32.53
C LYS A 333 32.59 -34.25 -32.57
N PRO A 334 33.07 -35.22 -31.75
CA PRO A 334 34.49 -35.58 -31.70
C PRO A 334 35.04 -35.99 -33.08
N ALA A 335 36.25 -35.52 -33.40
CA ALA A 335 36.86 -35.71 -34.71
C ALA A 335 37.13 -37.19 -35.06
N ASP A 336 37.39 -38.04 -34.07
CA ASP A 336 37.56 -39.49 -34.23
C ASP A 336 36.26 -40.18 -34.70
N VAL A 337 35.10 -39.76 -34.16
CA VAL A 337 33.79 -40.25 -34.62
C VAL A 337 33.53 -39.81 -36.06
N ILE A 338 33.87 -38.57 -36.40
CA ILE A 338 33.77 -38.05 -37.78
C ILE A 338 34.68 -38.83 -38.73
N ALA A 339 35.92 -39.13 -38.32
CA ALA A 339 36.86 -39.92 -39.11
C ALA A 339 36.33 -41.34 -39.37
N LEU A 340 35.66 -41.95 -38.39
CA LEU A 340 35.04 -43.26 -38.53
C LEU A 340 33.88 -43.23 -39.54
N GLU A 341 33.01 -42.23 -39.48
CA GLU A 341 31.91 -42.04 -40.43
C GLU A 341 32.40 -41.73 -41.84
N ALA A 342 33.40 -40.87 -41.97
CA ALA A 342 34.05 -40.55 -43.25
C ALA A 342 34.69 -41.81 -43.86
N THR A 343 35.36 -42.63 -43.05
CA THR A 343 35.87 -43.95 -43.48
C THR A 343 34.75 -44.87 -43.96
N GLY A 344 33.61 -44.89 -43.25
CA GLY A 344 32.41 -45.62 -43.64
C GLY A 344 31.86 -45.16 -45.00
N ALA A 345 31.77 -43.85 -45.23
CA ALA A 345 31.31 -43.27 -46.49
C ALA A 345 32.26 -43.59 -47.65
N LEU A 346 33.58 -43.56 -47.43
CA LEU A 346 34.60 -43.89 -48.44
C LEU A 346 34.74 -45.41 -48.69
N LYS A 347 34.00 -46.26 -47.97
CA LYS A 347 34.08 -47.72 -48.11
C LYS A 347 33.64 -48.16 -49.51
N GLY A 348 34.51 -48.90 -50.21
CA GLY A 348 34.23 -49.41 -51.56
C GLY A 348 34.27 -48.33 -52.64
N ILE A 349 35.09 -47.28 -52.46
CA ILE A 349 35.47 -46.42 -53.57
C ILE A 349 36.29 -47.23 -54.58
N THR A 350 35.95 -47.06 -55.86
CA THR A 350 36.62 -47.75 -56.96
C THR A 350 37.45 -46.77 -57.79
N PHE A 351 38.58 -47.28 -58.28
CA PHE A 351 39.51 -46.56 -59.13
C PHE A 351 39.65 -47.30 -60.46
N ASP A 352 39.92 -46.57 -61.54
CA ASP A 352 40.26 -47.18 -62.82
C ASP A 352 41.48 -48.13 -62.67
N PHE A 353 41.47 -49.23 -63.40
CA PHE A 353 42.49 -50.27 -63.26
C PHE A 353 43.90 -49.71 -63.51
N GLY A 354 44.79 -49.91 -62.52
CA GLY A 354 46.18 -49.43 -62.55
C GLY A 354 46.35 -47.91 -62.48
N LYS A 355 45.28 -47.17 -62.21
CA LYS A 355 45.29 -45.70 -62.15
C LYS A 355 44.77 -45.20 -60.80
N ALA A 356 45.04 -43.93 -60.53
CA ALA A 356 44.50 -43.17 -59.40
C ALA A 356 43.30 -42.30 -59.81
N VAL A 357 42.64 -42.62 -60.93
CA VAL A 357 41.42 -41.92 -61.38
C VAL A 357 40.22 -42.55 -60.68
N ILE A 358 39.48 -41.75 -59.91
CA ILE A 358 38.28 -42.21 -59.18
C ILE A 358 37.12 -42.41 -60.15
N SER A 359 36.42 -43.53 -60.03
CA SER A 359 35.27 -43.84 -60.88
C SER A 359 34.10 -42.91 -60.59
N LYS A 360 33.31 -42.57 -61.62
CA LYS A 360 32.10 -41.73 -61.47
C LYS A 360 31.08 -42.34 -60.51
N ALA A 361 31.02 -43.67 -60.41
CA ALA A 361 30.13 -44.37 -59.48
C ALA A 361 30.48 -44.10 -58.01
N SER A 362 31.70 -43.65 -57.72
CA SER A 362 32.17 -43.34 -56.37
C SER A 362 31.92 -41.88 -55.96
N TYR A 363 31.36 -41.05 -56.84
CA TYR A 363 31.18 -39.61 -56.56
C TYR A 363 30.20 -39.36 -55.42
N ALA A 364 29.07 -40.08 -55.36
CA ALA A 364 28.11 -39.96 -54.26
C ALA A 364 28.72 -40.28 -52.87
N LYS A 365 29.68 -41.22 -52.83
CA LYS A 365 30.42 -41.59 -51.61
C LYS A 365 31.38 -40.48 -51.18
N LEU A 366 32.04 -39.85 -52.16
CA LEU A 366 32.87 -38.68 -51.91
C LEU A 366 32.05 -37.48 -51.45
N ASP A 367 30.84 -37.30 -51.98
CA ASP A 367 29.92 -36.24 -51.56
C ASP A 367 29.52 -36.45 -50.08
N GLN A 368 29.12 -37.67 -49.72
CA GLN A 368 28.82 -38.03 -48.32
C GLN A 368 30.02 -37.83 -47.38
N ALA A 369 31.20 -38.30 -47.77
CA ALA A 369 32.41 -38.14 -46.95
C ALA A 369 32.82 -36.67 -46.82
N ALA A 370 32.65 -35.86 -47.87
CA ALA A 370 32.91 -34.43 -47.82
C ALA A 370 31.94 -33.72 -46.87
N GLU A 371 30.65 -34.05 -46.87
CA GLU A 371 29.69 -33.48 -45.91
C GLU A 371 30.06 -33.83 -44.46
N VAL A 372 30.40 -35.10 -44.18
CA VAL A 372 30.82 -35.54 -42.85
C VAL A 372 32.09 -34.82 -42.38
N ILE A 373 33.07 -34.64 -43.25
CA ILE A 373 34.32 -33.94 -42.87
C ILE A 373 34.08 -32.44 -42.68
N LYS A 374 33.21 -31.82 -43.48
CA LYS A 374 32.87 -30.39 -43.33
C LYS A 374 32.19 -30.10 -41.99
N SER A 375 31.47 -31.05 -41.41
CA SER A 375 30.81 -30.87 -40.11
C SER A 375 31.76 -30.92 -38.91
N SER A 376 33.08 -31.03 -39.11
CA SER A 376 34.07 -31.20 -38.04
C SER A 376 34.58 -29.91 -37.39
N ASN A 377 34.00 -28.77 -37.73
CA ASN A 377 34.40 -27.44 -37.23
C ASN A 377 35.93 -27.20 -37.27
N GLY A 378 36.60 -27.55 -38.38
CA GLY A 378 38.04 -27.35 -38.56
C GLY A 378 38.94 -28.50 -38.11
N GLY A 379 38.39 -29.64 -37.68
CA GLY A 379 39.15 -30.88 -37.45
C GLY A 379 40.06 -31.30 -38.61
N THR A 380 41.19 -31.95 -38.29
CA THR A 380 42.24 -32.35 -39.22
C THR A 380 42.29 -33.87 -39.41
N PHE A 381 42.33 -34.31 -40.67
CA PHE A 381 42.16 -35.71 -41.07
C PHE A 381 43.26 -36.18 -42.03
N LEU A 382 43.82 -37.35 -41.73
CA LEU A 382 44.76 -38.07 -42.58
C LEU A 382 44.03 -39.14 -43.39
N ILE A 383 44.19 -39.08 -44.70
CA ILE A 383 43.58 -40.01 -45.66
C ILE A 383 44.66 -41.01 -46.05
N THR A 384 44.47 -42.26 -45.63
CA THR A 384 45.41 -43.35 -45.84
C THR A 384 44.93 -44.29 -46.92
N GLY A 385 45.73 -44.45 -47.98
CA GLY A 385 45.46 -45.40 -49.06
C GLY A 385 46.06 -46.78 -48.80
N HIS A 386 45.26 -47.83 -48.97
CA HIS A 386 45.69 -49.23 -48.86
C HIS A 386 45.53 -49.97 -50.20
N THR A 387 46.41 -50.94 -50.46
CA THR A 387 46.30 -51.85 -51.62
C THR A 387 46.29 -53.31 -51.16
N ASP A 388 45.87 -54.20 -52.06
CA ASP A 388 46.05 -55.64 -51.87
C ASP A 388 47.53 -56.06 -52.04
N LYS A 389 47.85 -57.32 -51.74
CA LYS A 389 49.22 -57.87 -51.87
C LYS A 389 49.65 -58.13 -53.32
N LYS A 390 48.80 -57.89 -54.32
CA LYS A 390 49.12 -58.23 -55.72
C LYS A 390 50.00 -57.14 -56.32
N GLY A 391 51.15 -57.52 -56.87
CA GLY A 391 52.14 -56.59 -57.43
C GLY A 391 53.35 -56.40 -56.52
N SER A 392 54.31 -55.59 -56.95
CA SER A 392 55.50 -55.31 -56.15
C SER A 392 55.19 -54.30 -55.04
N ALA A 393 55.90 -54.41 -53.91
CA ALA A 393 55.74 -53.48 -52.78
C ALA A 393 55.94 -52.02 -53.20
N ALA A 394 56.94 -51.73 -54.05
CA ALA A 394 57.19 -50.39 -54.57
C ALA A 394 56.04 -49.86 -55.45
N TYR A 395 55.44 -50.73 -56.27
CA TYR A 395 54.29 -50.36 -57.10
C TYR A 395 53.06 -50.06 -56.25
N ASN A 396 52.76 -50.92 -55.27
CA ASN A 396 51.63 -50.78 -54.36
C ASN A 396 51.77 -49.55 -53.45
N LEU A 397 52.98 -49.25 -52.99
CA LEU A 397 53.27 -48.02 -52.26
C LEU A 397 53.02 -46.79 -53.14
N LYS A 398 53.54 -46.77 -54.37
CA LYS A 398 53.27 -45.66 -55.30
C LYS A 398 51.77 -45.48 -55.57
N LEU A 399 51.06 -46.58 -55.83
CA LEU A 399 49.64 -46.56 -56.17
C LEU A 399 48.75 -46.10 -55.01
N SER A 400 49.01 -46.56 -53.78
CA SER A 400 48.28 -46.10 -52.60
C SER A 400 48.44 -44.60 -52.36
N ARG A 401 49.66 -44.06 -52.53
CA ARG A 401 49.93 -42.61 -52.41
C ARG A 401 49.16 -41.80 -53.44
N GLU A 402 49.21 -42.22 -54.71
CA GLU A 402 48.49 -41.55 -55.79
C GLU A 402 46.98 -41.57 -55.55
N ARG A 403 46.43 -42.68 -55.05
CA ARG A 403 45.00 -42.81 -54.72
C ARG A 403 44.58 -41.95 -53.53
N ALA A 404 45.36 -41.95 -52.45
CA ALA A 404 45.08 -41.12 -51.29
C ALA A 404 45.09 -39.63 -51.66
N ALA A 405 46.09 -39.19 -52.45
CA ALA A 405 46.15 -37.83 -52.97
C ALA A 405 44.99 -37.49 -53.91
N ALA A 406 44.54 -38.44 -54.74
CA ALA A 406 43.36 -38.25 -55.60
C ALA A 406 42.07 -38.09 -54.79
N VAL A 407 41.91 -38.84 -53.69
CA VAL A 407 40.76 -38.69 -52.79
C VAL A 407 40.79 -37.34 -52.09
N VAL A 408 41.94 -36.91 -51.56
CA VAL A 408 42.08 -35.58 -50.95
C VAL A 408 41.71 -34.48 -51.95
N LYS A 409 42.24 -34.53 -53.17
CA LYS A 409 41.90 -33.58 -54.23
C LYS A 409 40.40 -33.58 -54.55
N ALA A 410 39.76 -34.75 -54.57
CA ALA A 410 38.34 -34.87 -54.85
C ALA A 410 37.45 -34.34 -53.70
N LEU A 411 37.91 -34.45 -52.44
CA LEU A 411 37.23 -33.89 -51.26
C LEU A 411 37.42 -32.36 -51.19
N GLU A 412 38.59 -31.85 -51.53
CA GLU A 412 38.86 -30.41 -51.66
C GLU A 412 38.01 -29.77 -52.75
N GLU A 413 37.87 -30.43 -53.91
CA GLU A 413 36.97 -30.01 -54.99
C GLU A 413 35.48 -29.97 -54.55
N ARG A 414 35.13 -30.68 -53.47
CA ARG A 414 33.80 -30.68 -52.83
C ARG A 414 33.68 -29.68 -51.68
N GLY A 415 34.70 -28.86 -51.46
CA GLY A 415 34.68 -27.76 -50.50
C GLY A 415 35.24 -28.11 -49.12
N VAL A 416 35.86 -29.27 -48.92
CA VAL A 416 36.66 -29.51 -47.70
C VAL A 416 37.89 -28.61 -47.73
N ALA A 417 38.21 -27.93 -46.63
CA ALA A 417 39.33 -26.99 -46.61
C ALA A 417 40.68 -27.70 -46.79
N ASP A 418 41.59 -27.10 -47.57
CA ASP A 418 42.94 -27.63 -47.83
C ASP A 418 43.73 -27.87 -46.53
N SER A 419 43.48 -27.07 -45.49
CA SER A 419 44.12 -27.21 -44.18
C SER A 419 43.64 -28.41 -43.36
N GLN A 420 42.52 -29.05 -43.73
CA GLN A 420 41.94 -30.16 -42.98
C GLN A 420 42.39 -31.53 -43.46
N LEU A 421 43.00 -31.64 -44.65
CA LEU A 421 43.27 -32.93 -45.29
C LEU A 421 44.76 -33.14 -45.58
N LYS A 422 45.29 -34.29 -45.21
CA LYS A 422 46.60 -34.78 -45.65
C LYS A 422 46.45 -36.18 -46.22
N SER A 423 47.33 -36.59 -47.13
CA SER A 423 47.28 -37.92 -47.75
C SER A 423 48.56 -38.71 -47.47
N THR A 424 48.42 -40.01 -47.15
CA THR A 424 49.54 -40.95 -47.08
C THR A 424 49.19 -42.30 -47.73
N GLY A 425 50.19 -43.02 -48.24
CA GLY A 425 50.02 -44.36 -48.79
C GLY A 425 50.88 -45.39 -48.05
N VAL A 426 50.28 -46.51 -47.67
CA VAL A 426 50.97 -47.61 -46.95
C VAL A 426 51.18 -48.85 -47.84
N GLY A 427 50.71 -48.82 -49.08
CA GLY A 427 50.76 -49.93 -50.02
C GLY A 427 50.06 -51.17 -49.47
N SER A 428 50.72 -52.32 -49.62
CA SER A 428 50.21 -53.61 -49.17
C SER A 428 50.68 -54.01 -47.76
N ARG A 429 51.24 -53.06 -46.99
CA ARG A 429 51.79 -53.33 -45.65
C ARG A 429 50.73 -53.89 -44.71
N ASP A 430 49.53 -53.33 -44.77
CA ASP A 430 48.43 -53.64 -43.86
C ASP A 430 47.42 -54.62 -44.50
N ALA A 431 47.78 -55.22 -45.65
CA ALA A 431 46.92 -56.18 -46.35
C ALA A 431 46.94 -57.54 -45.64
N VAL A 432 45.76 -58.14 -45.45
CA VAL A 432 45.65 -59.43 -44.75
C VAL A 432 45.43 -60.57 -45.75
N VAL A 433 44.69 -60.31 -46.83
CA VAL A 433 44.26 -61.34 -47.77
C VAL A 433 45.45 -61.84 -48.62
N PRO A 434 45.64 -63.17 -48.76
CA PRO A 434 46.71 -63.74 -49.57
C PRO A 434 46.62 -63.34 -51.05
N VAL A 435 47.78 -63.29 -51.72
CA VAL A 435 47.87 -62.98 -53.17
C VAL A 435 47.07 -63.98 -54.02
N THR A 436 46.97 -65.24 -53.57
CA THR A 436 46.29 -66.35 -54.24
C THR A 436 44.76 -66.33 -54.12
N ALA A 437 44.20 -65.47 -53.27
CA ALA A 437 42.75 -65.34 -53.10
C ALA A 437 42.06 -64.72 -54.33
N SER A 438 40.73 -64.85 -54.37
CA SER A 438 39.89 -64.25 -55.42
C SER A 438 40.00 -62.72 -55.44
N ASN A 439 39.55 -62.08 -56.52
CA ASN A 439 39.66 -60.63 -56.63
C ASN A 439 38.70 -59.90 -55.68
N GLU A 440 37.58 -60.53 -55.42
CA GLU A 440 36.49 -60.14 -54.53
C GLU A 440 36.97 -60.18 -53.07
N GLU A 441 37.63 -61.27 -52.65
CA GLU A 441 38.21 -61.37 -51.31
C GLU A 441 39.29 -60.29 -51.07
N ARG A 442 40.15 -60.04 -52.07
CA ARG A 442 41.19 -58.99 -51.97
C ARG A 442 40.63 -57.57 -51.99
N GLU A 443 39.36 -57.37 -52.34
CA GLU A 443 38.74 -56.05 -52.32
C GLU A 443 38.69 -55.44 -50.93
N ALA A 444 38.60 -56.26 -49.89
CA ALA A 444 38.62 -55.82 -48.50
C ALA A 444 39.92 -55.08 -48.12
N ASP A 445 41.05 -55.41 -48.75
CA ASP A 445 42.34 -54.75 -48.53
C ASP A 445 42.47 -53.44 -49.33
N ARG A 446 41.68 -53.27 -50.40
CA ARG A 446 41.67 -52.07 -51.26
C ARG A 446 40.74 -51.01 -50.67
N LYS A 447 41.21 -50.34 -49.62
CA LYS A 447 40.41 -49.35 -48.89
C LYS A 447 41.13 -48.01 -48.73
N VAL A 448 40.34 -47.00 -48.44
CA VAL A 448 40.79 -45.68 -48.00
C VAL A 448 40.26 -45.49 -46.59
N VAL A 449 41.16 -45.14 -45.67
CA VAL A 449 40.83 -44.93 -44.25
C VAL A 449 41.07 -43.46 -43.93
N VAL A 450 40.20 -42.89 -43.09
CA VAL A 450 40.31 -41.53 -42.58
C VAL A 450 40.61 -41.63 -41.08
N GLU A 451 41.63 -40.93 -40.63
CA GLU A 451 42.03 -40.85 -39.23
C GLU A 451 42.06 -39.39 -38.78
N ALA A 452 41.48 -39.07 -37.63
CA ALA A 452 41.63 -37.75 -37.03
C ALA A 452 43.01 -37.62 -36.38
N ILE A 453 43.78 -36.60 -36.78
CA ILE A 453 45.14 -36.37 -36.26
C ILE A 453 45.27 -34.90 -35.91
N ASN A 454 45.66 -34.62 -34.65
CA ASN A 454 45.72 -33.27 -34.12
C ASN A 454 47.15 -32.89 -33.65
N GLY A 455 47.40 -31.59 -33.53
CA GLY A 455 48.60 -31.03 -32.89
C GLY A 455 49.93 -31.41 -33.55
N ALA A 456 50.93 -31.76 -32.73
CA ALA A 456 52.29 -32.03 -33.23
C ALA A 456 52.37 -33.19 -34.24
N ALA A 457 51.49 -34.19 -34.11
CA ALA A 457 51.43 -35.31 -35.06
C ALA A 457 50.93 -34.84 -36.43
N TRP A 458 49.99 -33.90 -36.46
CA TRP A 458 49.52 -33.28 -37.71
C TRP A 458 50.62 -32.47 -38.36
N GLU A 459 51.28 -31.58 -37.60
CA GLU A 459 52.33 -30.70 -38.12
C GLU A 459 53.54 -31.47 -38.69
N ALA A 460 53.85 -32.64 -38.14
CA ALA A 460 54.92 -33.51 -38.64
C ALA A 460 54.61 -34.15 -40.00
N LEU A 461 53.34 -34.23 -40.39
CA LEU A 461 52.93 -34.85 -41.66
C LEU A 461 53.01 -33.85 -42.82
N GLN A 462 53.51 -34.31 -43.96
CA GLN A 462 53.45 -33.55 -45.21
C GLN A 462 52.04 -33.55 -45.79
N LYS A 463 51.70 -32.54 -46.60
CA LYS A 463 50.41 -32.45 -47.30
C LYS A 463 50.10 -33.72 -48.10
N SER A 464 51.10 -34.23 -48.81
CA SER A 464 51.06 -35.48 -49.54
C SER A 464 52.45 -36.11 -49.53
N ASP A 465 52.52 -37.43 -49.43
CA ASP A 465 53.76 -38.21 -49.50
C ASP A 465 54.16 -38.59 -50.95
N LEU A 466 53.51 -37.96 -51.95
CA LEU A 466 53.92 -38.04 -53.34
C LEU A 466 55.27 -37.34 -53.58
N PRO A 467 56.23 -37.99 -54.28
CA PRO A 467 57.50 -37.37 -54.58
C PRO A 467 57.32 -36.16 -55.50
N VAL A 468 57.72 -34.98 -55.03
CA VAL A 468 57.65 -33.74 -55.82
C VAL A 468 58.63 -33.83 -56.99
N VAL A 469 58.12 -34.06 -58.20
CA VAL A 469 58.90 -33.96 -59.43
C VAL A 469 59.11 -32.49 -59.74
N LYS A 470 60.25 -31.91 -59.32
CA LYS A 470 60.68 -30.57 -59.76
C LYS A 470 60.87 -30.58 -61.28
N LYS A 471 59.92 -30.01 -62.03
CA LYS A 471 60.12 -29.73 -63.46
C LYS A 471 61.22 -28.68 -63.60
N VAL A 472 62.37 -29.07 -64.16
CA VAL A 472 63.45 -28.13 -64.52
C VAL A 472 62.94 -27.24 -65.65
N ALA A 473 62.73 -25.95 -65.36
CA ALA A 473 62.37 -24.95 -66.36
C ALA A 473 63.58 -24.64 -67.26
N VAL A 474 63.50 -24.99 -68.54
CA VAL A 474 64.48 -24.58 -69.56
C VAL A 474 64.28 -23.08 -69.86
N LYS A 475 65.25 -22.23 -69.50
CA LYS A 475 65.25 -20.79 -69.80
C LYS A 475 65.37 -20.56 -71.32
N LYS A 476 64.39 -19.85 -71.93
CA LYS A 476 64.52 -19.24 -73.27
C LYS A 476 65.34 -17.93 -73.16
N PRO A 477 66.24 -17.60 -74.12
CA PRO A 477 67.03 -16.38 -74.06
C PRO A 477 66.23 -15.13 -74.47
N ALA A 478 66.59 -14.00 -73.87
CA ALA A 478 65.92 -12.71 -73.93
C ALA A 478 66.03 -12.01 -75.31
N LYS A 479 64.94 -11.36 -75.73
CA LYS A 479 64.91 -10.46 -76.90
C LYS A 479 65.12 -9.01 -76.43
N LYS A 480 66.19 -8.35 -76.94
CA LYS A 480 66.48 -6.92 -76.73
C LYS A 480 65.41 -6.04 -77.38
N VAL A 481 64.92 -5.03 -76.65
CA VAL A 481 64.05 -3.96 -77.18
C VAL A 481 64.89 -2.71 -77.43
N ALA A 482 64.80 -2.16 -78.65
CA ALA A 482 65.48 -0.95 -79.08
C ALA A 482 64.75 0.33 -78.59
N GLY A 483 65.53 1.32 -78.17
CA GLY A 483 65.06 2.58 -77.60
C GLY A 483 64.34 3.52 -78.58
N LYS A 484 63.36 4.27 -78.06
CA LYS A 484 62.72 5.40 -78.74
C LYS A 484 63.35 6.72 -78.29
N LYS A 485 63.82 7.50 -79.26
CA LYS A 485 64.31 8.89 -79.13
C LYS A 485 63.18 9.84 -78.76
N ALA A 486 63.46 10.77 -77.86
CA ALA A 486 62.68 11.98 -77.60
C ALA A 486 63.08 13.09 -78.58
N VAL A 487 62.09 13.79 -79.15
CA VAL A 487 62.26 15.07 -79.85
C VAL A 487 61.13 15.98 -79.37
N GLY A 488 61.49 17.14 -78.81
CA GLY A 488 60.58 18.12 -78.22
C GLY A 488 60.08 19.20 -79.18
N LYS A 489 59.25 20.10 -78.64
CA LYS A 489 58.92 21.47 -79.09
C LYS A 489 58.23 22.18 -77.90
N LYS A 490 58.84 23.15 -77.22
CA LYS A 490 58.85 24.60 -77.51
C LYS A 490 57.47 25.17 -77.91
N LYS A 491 56.76 25.75 -76.95
CA LYS A 491 56.65 27.22 -76.77
C LYS A 491 56.12 27.53 -75.37
#